data_AF-A0A453HGS5-F1
#
_entry.id   AF-A0A453HGS5-F1
#
_cell.length_a   1.000
_cell.length_b   1.000
_cell.length_c   1.000
_cell.angle_alpha   90.00
_cell.angle_beta   90.00
_cell.angle_gamma   90.00
#
_symmetry.space_group_name_H-M   'P 1'
#
loop_
_entity.id
_entity.type
_entity.pdbx_description
1 polymer ?
#
loop_
_entity_poly.entity_id
_entity_poly.type
_entity_poly.pdbx_seq_one_letter_code
_entity_poly.pdbx_strand_id
1 'polypeptide(L)'
;FQDKVMFQPAERLIALAILHQGYSSQLTNPFVPFLINVACDEISERPERVFLQLLLTSANGDNNKEILKQSAEDYLKEPSYASQVLLPRDQLESQYSCNDVQLQTYTSCAAATVRSAIPDPDVSQSCGDSSGLSPTKLNRDNVVTNLLQQTPLRGLSPPWIRPSPPRLEILEGELQWLNLDNNHELLWDGSMCADTSRGASIRDLVGRACKGPLAPAQQEQVVLDLARDWKLVYHCGMTPEKLPDLVEHNPLIAVDVLSKLINCPDMDSYFNVLVHMEMSLHSMEVVNRLTTAVDLPPGFIHDYISNCIRSCQNIK
;
A
#
# COMPACT_ATOMS: atom_id res chain seq x y z
N PHE A 1 17.24 1.23 -7.82
CA PHE A 1 17.87 2.51 -8.26
C PHE A 1 16.86 3.62 -8.57
N GLN A 2 15.55 3.47 -8.27
CA GLN A 2 14.52 4.43 -8.70
C GLN A 2 13.70 5.05 -7.54
N ASP A 3 14.12 4.89 -6.28
CA ASP A 3 13.37 5.41 -5.12
C ASP A 3 13.95 6.70 -4.52
N LYS A 4 15.12 7.16 -4.99
CA LYS A 4 15.75 8.41 -4.53
C LYS A 4 15.07 9.69 -5.03
N VAL A 5 14.11 9.58 -5.95
CA VAL A 5 13.47 10.74 -6.63
C VAL A 5 12.19 11.19 -5.93
N MET A 6 11.68 10.42 -4.95
CA MET A 6 10.33 10.66 -4.41
C MET A 6 10.27 11.67 -3.26
N PHE A 7 11.36 11.87 -2.49
CA PHE A 7 11.35 12.72 -1.30
C PHE A 7 12.59 13.61 -1.20
N GLN A 8 12.40 14.85 -0.76
CA GLN A 8 13.49 15.79 -0.47
C GLN A 8 14.33 15.27 0.73
N PRO A 9 15.63 15.60 0.84
CA PRO A 9 16.47 15.12 1.95
C PRO A 9 15.91 15.43 3.34
N ALA A 10 15.29 16.60 3.52
CA ALA A 10 14.65 16.96 4.79
C ALA A 10 13.43 16.08 5.11
N GLU A 11 12.61 15.74 4.12
CA GLU A 11 11.46 14.84 4.26
C GLU A 11 11.91 13.42 4.61
N ARG A 12 13.03 12.97 4.03
CA ARG A 12 13.63 11.66 4.32
C ARG A 12 14.12 11.58 5.77
N LEU A 13 14.78 12.61 6.29
CA LEU A 13 15.18 12.69 7.70
C LEU A 13 13.97 12.60 8.64
N ILE A 14 12.89 13.33 8.33
CA ILE A 14 11.64 13.32 9.11
C ILE A 14 11.02 11.91 9.10
N ALA A 15 10.92 11.27 7.94
CA ALA A 15 10.37 9.92 7.83
C ALA A 15 11.16 8.89 8.65
N LEU A 16 12.50 8.95 8.61
CA LEU A 16 13.38 8.08 9.38
C LEU A 16 13.25 8.33 10.89
N ALA A 17 13.11 9.59 11.32
CA ALA A 17 12.88 9.95 12.71
C ALA A 17 11.54 9.39 13.22
N ILE A 18 10.47 9.50 12.42
CA ILE A 18 9.15 8.95 12.76
C ILE A 18 9.22 7.42 12.88
N LEU A 19 9.90 6.73 11.95
CA LEU A 19 10.06 5.28 12.00
C LEU A 19 10.81 4.82 13.26
N HIS A 20 11.83 5.56 13.70
CA HIS A 20 12.52 5.24 14.94
C HIS A 20 11.66 5.53 16.18
N GLN A 21 11.01 6.70 16.24
CA GLN A 21 10.18 7.11 17.38
C GLN A 21 8.91 6.27 17.54
N GLY A 22 8.26 5.89 16.44
CA GLY A 22 7.03 5.10 16.45
C GLY A 22 7.19 3.75 17.14
N TYR A 23 8.42 3.24 17.20
CA TYR A 23 8.76 1.97 17.84
C TYR A 23 9.63 2.14 19.11
N SER A 24 9.82 3.37 19.59
CA SER A 24 10.61 3.66 20.81
C SER A 24 10.00 3.08 22.10
N SER A 25 8.69 2.82 22.10
CA SER A 25 7.97 2.21 23.23
C SER A 25 8.00 0.68 23.22
N GLN A 26 8.47 0.06 22.13
CA GLN A 26 8.50 -1.40 21.97
C GLN A 26 9.89 -1.95 22.30
N LEU A 27 9.95 -3.12 22.93
CA LEU A 27 11.21 -3.79 23.30
C LEU A 27 12.10 -4.16 22.10
N THR A 28 11.50 -4.30 20.91
CA THR A 28 12.19 -4.69 19.68
C THR A 28 11.65 -3.85 18.52
N ASN A 29 12.50 -3.01 17.93
CA ASN A 29 12.13 -2.21 16.76
C ASN A 29 12.44 -3.00 15.46
N PRO A 30 11.43 -3.40 14.68
CA PRO A 30 11.60 -4.24 13.48
C PRO A 30 12.34 -3.53 12.34
N PHE A 31 12.46 -2.19 12.41
CA PHE A 31 13.13 -1.38 11.39
C PHE A 31 14.60 -1.08 11.72
N VAL A 32 15.13 -1.51 12.87
CA VAL A 32 16.55 -1.33 13.22
C VAL A 32 17.51 -1.88 12.17
N PRO A 33 17.34 -3.10 11.61
CA PRO A 33 18.21 -3.59 10.55
C PRO A 33 18.18 -2.70 9.30
N PHE A 34 17.02 -2.14 8.97
CA PHE A 34 16.88 -1.20 7.86
C PHE A 34 17.60 0.13 8.14
N LEU A 35 17.45 0.69 9.35
CA LEU A 35 18.14 1.93 9.76
C LEU A 35 19.66 1.74 9.78
N ILE A 36 20.16 0.60 10.26
CA ILE A 36 21.60 0.27 10.25
C ILE A 36 22.13 0.18 8.81
N ASN A 37 21.38 -0.47 7.91
CA ASN A 37 21.75 -0.55 6.49
C ASN A 37 21.83 0.85 5.86
N VAL A 38 20.84 1.72 6.09
CA VAL A 38 20.85 3.08 5.54
C VAL A 38 21.96 3.95 6.14
N ALA A 39 22.27 3.76 7.43
CA ALA A 39 23.37 4.46 8.11
C ALA A 39 24.76 4.07 7.57
N CYS A 40 24.92 2.82 7.12
CA CYS A 40 26.19 2.28 6.63
C CYS A 40 26.31 2.27 5.09
N ASP A 41 25.23 2.53 4.36
CA ASP A 41 25.23 2.49 2.90
C ASP A 41 26.03 3.66 2.30
N GLU A 42 27.05 3.34 1.50
CA GLU A 42 27.90 4.30 0.77
C GLU A 42 27.15 5.14 -0.27
N ILE A 43 25.91 4.79 -0.57
CA ILE A 43 25.06 5.51 -1.52
C ILE A 43 24.26 6.63 -0.83
N SER A 44 24.00 6.57 0.48
CA SER A 44 23.17 7.57 1.22
C SER A 44 23.86 8.91 1.42
N GLU A 45 23.13 10.01 1.63
CA GLU A 45 23.76 11.30 1.88
C GLU A 45 24.47 11.32 3.23
N ARG A 46 25.66 11.94 3.33
CA ARG A 46 26.43 12.03 4.58
C ARG A 46 25.62 12.57 5.78
N PRO A 47 24.79 13.64 5.66
CA PRO A 47 23.97 14.10 6.78
C PRO A 47 22.95 13.05 7.25
N GLU A 48 22.37 12.26 6.33
CA GLU A 48 21.42 11.18 6.67
C GLU A 48 22.11 10.07 7.46
N ARG A 49 23.31 9.68 7.06
CA ARG A 49 24.09 8.66 7.77
C ARG A 49 24.48 9.11 9.17
N VAL A 50 24.96 10.35 9.30
CA VAL A 50 25.35 10.92 10.59
C VAL A 50 24.12 11.04 11.50
N PHE A 51 22.98 11.51 10.95
CA PHE A 51 21.72 11.57 11.68
C PHE A 51 21.29 10.19 12.20
N LEU A 52 21.31 9.16 11.35
CA LEU A 52 20.93 7.81 11.73
C LEU A 52 21.90 7.20 12.75
N GLN A 53 23.21 7.39 12.59
CA GLN A 53 24.17 6.89 13.56
C GLN A 53 24.02 7.56 14.93
N LEU A 54 23.70 8.85 14.96
CA LEU A 54 23.43 9.58 16.19
C LEU A 54 22.11 9.14 16.83
N LEU A 55 21.08 8.90 16.02
CA LEU A 55 19.78 8.37 16.45
C LEU A 55 19.92 6.95 17.03
N LEU A 56 20.76 6.12 16.40
CA LEU A 56 21.01 4.75 16.81
C LEU A 56 21.90 4.66 18.07
N THR A 57 22.95 5.48 18.15
CA THR A 57 23.89 5.46 19.29
C THR A 57 23.26 6.06 20.57
N SER A 58 22.30 6.99 20.42
CA SER A 58 21.66 7.67 21.54
C SER A 58 20.49 6.90 22.16
N ALA A 59 20.19 5.68 21.70
CA ALA A 59 19.14 4.82 22.28
C ALA A 59 19.29 4.56 23.80
N ASN A 60 20.49 4.79 24.36
CA ASN A 60 20.77 4.63 25.79
C ASN A 60 20.86 5.94 26.61
N GLY A 61 20.50 7.12 26.07
CA GLY A 61 20.59 8.38 26.84
C GLY A 61 19.86 9.61 26.28
N ASP A 62 19.73 10.65 27.11
CA ASP A 62 18.90 11.87 26.95
C ASP A 62 19.11 12.72 25.68
N ASN A 63 20.16 12.46 24.89
CA ASN A 63 20.52 13.23 23.69
C ASN A 63 19.50 13.11 22.54
N ASN A 64 18.68 12.05 22.53
CA ASN A 64 17.59 11.88 21.57
C ASN A 64 16.67 13.11 21.52
N LYS A 65 16.40 13.73 22.68
CA LYS A 65 15.48 14.86 22.78
C LYS A 65 16.05 16.17 22.22
N GLU A 66 17.36 16.30 22.07
CA GLU A 66 17.96 17.54 21.56
C GLU A 66 18.00 17.57 20.03
N ILE A 67 18.34 16.44 19.42
CA ILE A 67 18.39 16.29 17.95
C ILE A 67 16.97 16.43 17.36
N LEU A 68 15.98 15.83 18.03
CA LEU A 68 14.58 15.88 17.60
C LEU A 68 13.93 17.26 17.80
N LYS A 69 14.59 18.21 18.48
CA LYS A 69 14.12 19.60 18.62
C LYS A 69 14.61 20.51 17.50
N GLN A 70 15.63 20.11 16.75
CA GLN A 70 16.13 20.88 15.61
C GLN A 70 15.28 20.60 14.36
N SER A 71 15.08 21.61 13.53
CA SER A 71 14.41 21.44 12.22
C SER A 71 15.31 20.60 11.29
N ALA A 72 14.69 19.74 10.48
CA ALA A 72 15.42 18.92 9.50
C ALA A 72 16.23 19.76 8.50
N GLU A 73 15.72 20.94 8.13
CA GLU A 73 16.44 21.87 7.24
C GLU A 73 17.63 22.56 7.92
N ASP A 74 17.54 22.82 9.22
CA ASP A 74 18.63 23.43 9.98
C ASP A 74 19.74 22.41 10.23
N TYR A 75 19.37 21.15 10.49
CA TYR A 75 20.31 20.04 10.63
C TYR A 75 21.12 19.78 9.34
N LEU A 76 20.50 19.91 8.16
CA LEU A 76 21.18 19.78 6.87
C LEU A 76 22.21 20.91 6.62
N LYS A 77 22.00 22.09 7.22
CA LYS A 77 22.87 23.27 7.06
C LYS A 77 23.99 23.34 8.10
N GLU A 78 23.89 22.59 9.20
CA GLU A 78 24.81 22.68 10.33
C GLU A 78 26.14 21.95 10.04
N PRO A 79 27.33 22.59 10.11
CA PRO A 79 28.61 21.96 9.74
C PRO A 79 29.10 20.87 10.73
N SER A 80 28.32 20.58 11.78
CA SER A 80 28.61 19.62 12.85
C SER A 80 28.65 18.16 12.37
N TYR A 81 28.11 17.83 11.18
CA TYR A 81 28.23 16.48 10.59
C TYR A 81 29.63 16.14 10.04
N ALA A 82 30.49 17.12 9.82
CA ALA A 82 31.80 16.90 9.20
C ALA A 82 32.82 16.27 10.17
N SER A 83 32.63 16.48 11.48
CA SER A 83 33.57 16.07 12.53
C SER A 83 33.16 14.81 13.29
N GLN A 84 31.98 14.26 13.01
CA GLN A 84 31.51 13.04 13.67
C GLN A 84 32.16 11.81 13.03
N VAL A 85 32.82 11.01 13.86
CA VAL A 85 33.45 9.75 13.46
C VAL A 85 32.35 8.72 13.27
N LEU A 86 32.18 8.25 12.02
CA LEU A 86 31.20 7.23 11.70
C LEU A 86 31.63 5.90 12.31
N LEU A 87 30.75 5.26 13.08
CA LEU A 87 31.01 3.93 13.66
C LEU A 87 30.94 2.85 12.57
N PRO A 88 31.84 1.85 12.57
CA PRO A 88 31.74 0.67 11.71
C PRO A 88 30.45 -0.11 11.98
N ARG A 89 29.92 -0.75 10.93
CA ARG A 89 28.70 -1.57 10.95
C ARG A 89 28.67 -2.55 12.13
N ASP A 90 29.79 -3.23 12.39
CA ASP A 90 29.92 -4.23 13.46
C ASP A 90 29.65 -3.66 14.86
N GLN A 91 30.05 -2.39 15.10
CA GLN A 91 29.80 -1.73 16.40
C GLN A 91 28.32 -1.34 16.56
N LEU A 92 27.68 -0.85 15.50
CA LEU A 92 26.25 -0.53 15.50
C LEU A 92 25.41 -1.79 15.67
N GLU A 93 25.74 -2.87 14.98
CA GLU A 93 25.06 -4.16 15.15
C GLU A 93 25.26 -4.69 16.57
N SER A 94 26.47 -4.62 17.15
CA SER A 94 26.74 -5.09 18.52
C SER A 94 25.94 -4.36 19.61
N GLN A 95 25.63 -3.07 19.41
CA GLN A 95 24.85 -2.27 20.37
C GLN A 95 23.38 -2.72 20.41
N TYR A 96 22.83 -3.13 19.27
CA TYR A 96 21.45 -3.62 19.16
C TYR A 96 21.35 -5.15 19.33
N SER A 97 22.46 -5.88 19.18
CA SER A 97 22.58 -7.28 19.56
C SER A 97 22.66 -7.48 21.08
N CYS A 98 22.83 -6.42 21.88
CA CYS A 98 22.77 -6.49 23.34
C CYS A 98 21.32 -6.39 23.87
N ASN A 99 20.43 -7.16 23.26
CA ASN A 99 19.25 -7.74 23.90
C ASN A 99 19.13 -9.21 23.52
N ASP A 100 20.27 -9.88 23.34
CA ASP A 100 20.38 -11.26 23.78
C ASP A 100 20.06 -11.26 25.28
N VAL A 101 18.77 -11.44 25.59
CA VAL A 101 18.34 -12.34 26.67
C VAL A 101 19.45 -13.34 26.84
N GLN A 102 20.01 -13.47 28.04
CA GLN A 102 20.90 -14.57 28.41
C GLN A 102 20.54 -15.79 27.56
N LEU A 103 21.29 -16.03 26.49
CA LEU A 103 21.46 -17.38 26.02
C LEU A 103 22.32 -17.97 27.13
N GLN A 104 21.62 -18.40 28.19
CA GLN A 104 22.09 -19.50 28.99
C GLN A 104 22.74 -20.45 28.00
N THR A 105 24.02 -20.72 28.23
CA THR A 105 24.76 -21.74 27.52
C THR A 105 24.09 -23.08 27.82
N TYR A 106 22.95 -23.34 27.20
CA TYR A 106 22.39 -24.66 27.05
C TYR A 106 23.19 -25.30 25.95
N THR A 107 24.26 -25.97 26.34
CA THR A 107 24.85 -27.14 25.66
C THR A 107 24.40 -27.32 24.21
N SER A 108 25.10 -26.60 23.33
CA SER A 108 25.54 -26.86 21.93
C SER A 108 24.72 -27.66 20.91
N CYS A 109 23.59 -28.27 21.20
CA CYS A 109 22.81 -28.99 20.18
C CYS A 109 21.33 -28.63 20.24
N ALA A 110 21.01 -27.47 20.85
CA ALA A 110 19.67 -26.97 21.20
C ALA A 110 19.10 -25.72 20.45
N ALA A 111 19.75 -25.12 19.42
CA ALA A 111 19.15 -24.05 18.56
C ALA A 111 18.50 -24.42 17.18
N ALA A 112 19.08 -25.22 16.27
CA ALA A 112 18.44 -25.47 14.95
C ALA A 112 17.40 -26.62 14.89
N THR A 113 16.13 -26.24 14.88
CA THR A 113 14.98 -26.79 14.13
C THR A 113 13.83 -25.76 14.36
N VAL A 114 12.57 -25.88 13.89
CA VAL A 114 11.50 -25.32 14.78
C VAL A 114 11.56 -26.22 15.98
N ARG A 115 12.52 -25.95 16.89
CA ARG A 115 13.33 -26.94 17.58
C ARG A 115 12.58 -28.26 17.65
N SER A 116 12.74 -29.10 16.62
CA SER A 116 11.76 -30.09 16.21
C SER A 116 11.52 -30.78 17.50
N ALA A 117 10.27 -30.79 17.96
CA ALA A 117 9.97 -31.51 19.18
C ALA A 117 10.56 -32.95 19.09
N ILE A 118 10.87 -33.38 17.86
CA ILE A 118 11.53 -34.59 17.43
C ILE A 118 12.71 -34.31 16.44
N PRO A 119 14.00 -34.37 16.84
CA PRO A 119 15.16 -34.25 15.94
C PRO A 119 15.19 -35.36 14.86
N ASP A 120 15.54 -35.03 13.60
CA ASP A 120 15.72 -36.01 12.52
C ASP A 120 17.08 -36.74 12.68
N PRO A 121 17.09 -38.08 12.80
CA PRO A 121 18.28 -38.89 13.09
C PRO A 121 19.25 -39.15 11.94
N ASP A 122 18.88 -38.89 10.69
CA ASP A 122 19.68 -39.32 9.52
C ASP A 122 20.62 -38.22 8.99
N VAL A 123 20.63 -37.04 9.61
CA VAL A 123 21.44 -35.88 9.17
C VAL A 123 22.60 -35.61 10.14
N SER A 124 23.78 -36.11 9.81
CA SER A 124 25.02 -35.77 10.53
C SER A 124 25.47 -34.34 10.17
N GLN A 125 25.22 -33.38 11.06
CA GLN A 125 25.70 -32.00 10.92
C GLN A 125 27.18 -31.92 11.35
N SER A 126 28.04 -32.46 10.50
CA SER A 126 29.47 -32.12 10.48
C SER A 126 29.61 -30.77 9.79
N CYS A 127 30.20 -29.79 10.49
CA CYS A 127 31.18 -28.81 9.99
C CYS A 127 31.11 -27.51 10.80
N GLY A 128 32.24 -27.15 11.39
CA GLY A 128 32.43 -25.87 12.05
C GLY A 128 33.74 -25.81 12.83
N ASP A 129 34.85 -26.21 12.22
CA ASP A 129 36.18 -25.90 12.72
C ASP A 129 36.36 -24.38 12.73
N SER A 130 36.65 -23.80 13.89
CA SER A 130 37.32 -22.50 14.00
C SER A 130 38.08 -22.46 15.31
N SER A 131 39.31 -22.95 15.21
CA SER A 131 40.45 -22.75 16.09
C SER A 131 40.51 -21.32 16.62
N GLY A 132 40.61 -21.19 17.94
CA GLY A 132 40.77 -19.89 18.61
C GLY A 132 41.00 -20.03 20.11
N LEU A 133 41.87 -20.96 20.52
CA LEU A 133 42.35 -21.01 21.90
C LEU A 133 43.32 -19.84 22.14
N SER A 134 42.97 -18.94 23.06
CA SER A 134 43.99 -18.22 23.82
C SER A 134 43.75 -18.40 25.32
N PRO A 135 44.82 -18.48 26.14
CA PRO A 135 44.80 -19.25 27.38
C PRO A 135 44.69 -18.33 28.57
N THR A 136 43.61 -18.42 29.36
CA THR A 136 43.67 -17.81 30.70
C THR A 136 42.77 -18.49 31.72
N LYS A 137 43.43 -18.95 32.80
CA LYS A 137 42.93 -19.39 34.11
C LYS A 137 42.25 -20.77 34.17
N LEU A 138 43.06 -21.75 34.55
CA LEU A 138 42.65 -23.10 34.97
C LEU A 138 41.80 -22.98 36.24
N ASN A 139 40.48 -23.14 36.08
CA ASN A 139 39.55 -23.39 37.17
C ASN A 139 39.26 -24.92 37.17
N ARG A 140 38.87 -25.48 38.30
CA ARG A 140 38.74 -26.94 38.47
C ARG A 140 37.58 -27.49 37.64
N ASP A 141 36.60 -26.65 37.33
CA ASP A 141 35.39 -27.00 36.58
C ASP A 141 35.64 -27.12 35.06
N ASN A 142 36.60 -26.36 34.51
CA ASN A 142 37.00 -26.42 33.09
C ASN A 142 37.84 -27.66 32.76
N VAL A 143 38.42 -28.31 33.77
CA VAL A 143 39.11 -29.60 33.60
C VAL A 143 38.09 -30.73 33.47
N VAL A 144 37.04 -30.71 34.30
CA VAL A 144 35.96 -31.72 34.28
C VAL A 144 35.15 -31.62 32.99
N THR A 145 34.83 -30.41 32.52
CA THR A 145 34.11 -30.22 31.25
C THR A 145 34.95 -30.60 30.03
N ASN A 146 36.26 -30.35 30.04
CA ASN A 146 37.16 -30.86 28.99
C ASN A 146 37.23 -32.40 28.98
N LEU A 147 37.27 -33.05 30.15
CA LEU A 147 37.35 -34.51 30.27
C LEU A 147 36.06 -35.21 29.79
N LEU A 148 34.90 -34.59 30.05
CA LEU A 148 33.60 -35.05 29.55
C LEU A 148 33.41 -34.81 28.04
N GLN A 149 34.05 -33.77 27.47
CA GLN A 149 34.07 -33.55 26.02
C GLN A 149 35.03 -34.50 25.27
N GLN A 150 36.10 -34.96 25.94
CA GLN A 150 37.08 -35.88 25.37
C GLN A 150 36.69 -37.37 25.48
N THR A 151 35.65 -37.70 26.25
CA THR A 151 35.10 -39.06 26.30
C THR A 151 33.89 -39.14 25.36
N PRO A 152 34.02 -39.75 24.16
CA PRO A 152 32.87 -39.90 23.29
C PRO A 152 31.94 -40.94 23.92
N LEU A 153 30.86 -40.50 24.56
CA LEU A 153 29.71 -41.34 24.93
C LEU A 153 28.95 -41.81 23.67
N ARG A 154 29.67 -42.22 22.61
CA ARG A 154 29.10 -42.80 21.40
C ARG A 154 28.56 -44.19 21.75
N GLY A 155 27.24 -44.34 21.65
CA GLY A 155 26.59 -45.66 21.70
C GLY A 155 25.53 -45.84 22.78
N LEU A 156 25.24 -44.84 23.61
CA LEU A 156 24.14 -44.90 24.59
C LEU A 156 22.82 -44.29 24.08
N SER A 157 22.79 -43.70 22.88
CA SER A 157 21.57 -43.24 22.23
C SER A 157 20.94 -44.38 21.42
N PRO A 158 19.64 -44.71 21.61
CA PRO A 158 18.98 -45.76 20.84
C PRO A 158 19.05 -45.45 19.33
N PRO A 159 19.19 -46.47 18.47
CA PRO A 159 19.19 -46.27 17.03
C PRO A 159 17.81 -45.78 16.62
N TRP A 160 17.78 -44.64 15.95
CA TRP A 160 16.56 -44.09 15.41
C TRP A 160 16.20 -44.83 14.12
N ILE A 161 15.31 -45.82 14.23
CA ILE A 161 14.85 -46.60 13.08
C ILE A 161 13.55 -45.98 12.57
N ARG A 162 13.52 -45.60 11.29
CA ARG A 162 12.30 -45.15 10.58
C ARG A 162 11.78 -46.27 9.68
N PRO A 163 10.96 -47.20 10.19
CA PRO A 163 10.35 -48.20 9.31
C PRO A 163 9.49 -47.50 8.27
N SER A 164 9.53 -47.98 7.03
CA SER A 164 8.67 -47.47 5.96
C SER A 164 7.21 -47.54 6.41
N PRO A 165 6.39 -46.49 6.16
CA PRO A 165 5.01 -46.48 6.59
C PRO A 165 4.26 -47.73 6.06
N PRO A 166 3.41 -48.36 6.89
CA PRO A 166 2.67 -49.54 6.47
C PRO A 166 1.77 -49.17 5.29
N ARG A 167 1.82 -49.97 4.23
CA ARG A 167 0.90 -49.82 3.10
C ARG A 167 -0.46 -50.32 3.56
N LEU A 168 -1.37 -49.39 3.83
CA LEU A 168 -2.77 -49.69 4.08
C LEU A 168 -3.43 -50.11 2.76
N GLU A 169 -4.43 -50.98 2.85
CA GLU A 169 -5.29 -51.31 1.71
C GLU A 169 -6.14 -50.09 1.37
N ILE A 170 -6.29 -49.79 0.08
CA ILE A 170 -7.04 -48.63 -0.39
C ILE A 170 -8.51 -48.82 -0.02
N LEU A 171 -9.07 -47.91 0.77
CA LEU A 171 -10.48 -47.96 1.14
C LEU A 171 -11.38 -47.38 0.04
N GLU A 172 -12.58 -47.94 -0.11
CA GLU A 172 -13.59 -47.44 -1.03
C GLU A 172 -14.00 -46.02 -0.62
N GLY A 173 -13.61 -45.01 -1.43
CA GLY A 173 -13.83 -43.59 -1.16
C GLY A 173 -12.56 -42.74 -0.95
N GLU A 174 -11.38 -43.35 -0.71
CA GLU A 174 -10.12 -42.60 -0.56
C GLU A 174 -9.73 -41.85 -1.85
N LEU A 175 -10.07 -42.44 -3.00
CA LEU A 175 -9.81 -41.88 -4.32
C LEU A 175 -10.82 -40.80 -4.75
N GLN A 176 -11.84 -40.51 -3.95
CA GLN A 176 -12.87 -39.51 -4.28
C GLN A 176 -12.29 -38.08 -4.36
N TRP A 177 -11.19 -37.82 -3.65
CA TRP A 177 -10.49 -36.53 -3.69
C TRP A 177 -9.53 -36.39 -4.88
N LEU A 178 -9.12 -37.51 -5.49
CA LEU A 178 -8.26 -37.54 -6.68
C LEU A 178 -9.08 -37.50 -7.97
N ASN A 179 -10.28 -38.08 -7.95
CA ASN A 179 -11.25 -38.02 -9.02
C ASN A 179 -12.47 -37.21 -8.56
N LEU A 180 -12.31 -35.88 -8.55
CA LEU A 180 -13.45 -34.99 -8.38
C LEU A 180 -14.38 -35.21 -9.58
N ASP A 181 -15.56 -35.79 -9.34
CA ASP A 181 -16.60 -35.84 -10.37
C ASP A 181 -16.93 -34.40 -10.77
N ASN A 182 -16.64 -34.04 -12.02
CA ASN A 182 -16.90 -32.71 -12.59
C ASN A 182 -18.41 -32.35 -12.72
N ASN A 183 -19.27 -33.03 -11.97
CA ASN A 183 -20.72 -32.82 -11.94
C ASN A 183 -21.14 -31.66 -11.02
N HIS A 184 -20.21 -30.79 -10.63
CA HIS A 184 -20.56 -29.57 -9.92
C HIS A 184 -21.24 -28.60 -10.87
N GLU A 185 -22.49 -28.24 -10.59
CA GLU A 185 -23.13 -27.12 -11.25
C GLU A 185 -22.33 -25.85 -10.92
N LEU A 186 -21.93 -25.11 -11.95
CA LEU A 186 -21.23 -23.85 -11.78
C LEU A 186 -22.18 -22.83 -11.14
N LEU A 187 -22.16 -22.75 -9.81
CA LEU A 187 -22.87 -21.72 -9.05
C LEU A 187 -22.03 -20.45 -9.07
N TRP A 188 -22.11 -19.73 -10.18
CA TRP A 188 -21.52 -18.40 -10.32
C TRP A 188 -22.49 -17.33 -9.83
N ASP A 189 -22.04 -16.49 -8.90
CA ASP A 189 -22.78 -15.28 -8.54
C ASP A 189 -22.58 -14.22 -9.63
N GLY A 190 -23.56 -14.10 -10.53
CA GLY A 190 -23.57 -13.08 -11.58
C GLY A 190 -23.64 -11.63 -11.08
N SER A 191 -23.82 -11.41 -9.77
CA SER A 191 -23.78 -10.08 -9.15
C SER A 191 -22.38 -9.67 -8.68
N MET A 192 -21.42 -10.59 -8.62
CA MET A 192 -20.05 -10.28 -8.22
C MET A 192 -19.36 -9.45 -9.31
N CYS A 193 -19.03 -8.20 -9.00
CA CYS A 193 -18.36 -7.25 -9.90
C CYS A 193 -19.14 -6.85 -11.17
N ALA A 194 -20.46 -7.10 -11.22
CA ALA A 194 -21.29 -6.45 -12.22
C ALA A 194 -21.39 -4.96 -11.85
N ASP A 195 -21.01 -4.07 -12.78
CA ASP A 195 -21.68 -2.78 -12.89
C ASP A 195 -23.16 -3.08 -12.64
N THR A 196 -23.75 -2.55 -11.56
CA THR A 196 -25.14 -2.87 -11.18
C THR A 196 -25.97 -2.86 -12.46
N SER A 197 -26.79 -3.88 -12.74
CA SER A 197 -27.53 -3.98 -14.01
C SER A 197 -28.21 -2.66 -14.41
N ARG A 198 -28.58 -1.85 -13.41
CA ARG A 198 -29.01 -0.45 -13.51
C ARG A 198 -27.97 0.53 -14.07
N GLY A 199 -26.75 0.55 -13.55
CA GLY A 199 -25.62 1.33 -14.08
C GLY A 199 -25.29 1.01 -15.55
N ALA A 200 -25.34 -0.27 -15.94
CA ALA A 200 -25.19 -0.66 -17.35
C ALA A 200 -26.38 -0.22 -18.21
N SER A 201 -27.62 -0.38 -17.70
CA SER A 201 -28.84 0.04 -18.39
C SER A 201 -28.91 1.55 -18.60
N ILE A 202 -28.55 2.35 -17.59
CA ILE A 202 -28.53 3.82 -17.72
C ILE A 202 -27.42 4.27 -18.68
N ARG A 203 -26.26 3.61 -18.66
CA ARG A 203 -25.17 3.88 -19.62
C ARG A 203 -25.59 3.61 -21.05
N ASP A 204 -26.31 2.52 -21.31
CA ASP A 204 -26.85 2.22 -22.64
C ASP A 204 -27.93 3.23 -23.07
N LEU A 205 -28.86 3.57 -22.17
CA LEU A 205 -29.91 4.56 -22.43
C LEU A 205 -29.32 5.93 -22.75
N VAL A 206 -28.37 6.40 -21.93
CA VAL A 206 -27.70 7.68 -22.13
C VAL A 206 -26.82 7.66 -23.38
N GLY A 207 -26.14 6.54 -23.66
CA GLY A 207 -25.42 6.34 -24.92
C GLY A 207 -26.31 6.39 -26.16
N ARG A 208 -27.56 5.94 -26.06
CA ARG A 208 -28.58 6.12 -27.10
C ARG A 208 -29.09 7.56 -27.16
N ALA A 209 -29.24 8.24 -26.02
CA ALA A 209 -29.66 9.63 -25.93
C ALA A 209 -28.68 10.61 -26.62
N CYS A 210 -27.37 10.32 -26.59
CA CYS A 210 -26.38 11.10 -27.34
C CYS A 210 -26.50 10.91 -28.86
N LYS A 211 -27.04 9.80 -29.35
CA LYS A 211 -27.12 9.51 -30.79
C LYS A 211 -28.43 9.96 -31.43
N GLY A 212 -29.46 10.22 -30.62
CA GLY A 212 -30.79 10.52 -31.11
C GLY A 212 -31.82 10.68 -30.00
N PRO A 213 -33.03 11.17 -30.34
CA PRO A 213 -34.10 11.36 -29.38
C PRO A 213 -34.57 10.01 -28.80
N LEU A 214 -34.68 9.94 -27.48
CA LEU A 214 -35.18 8.76 -26.79
C LEU A 214 -36.72 8.71 -26.82
N ALA A 215 -37.28 7.50 -26.78
CA ALA A 215 -38.73 7.32 -26.65
C ALA A 215 -39.20 7.84 -25.28
N PRO A 216 -40.42 8.40 -25.16
CA PRO A 216 -40.90 8.98 -23.88
C PRO A 216 -40.82 8.03 -22.69
N ALA A 217 -41.12 6.74 -22.89
CA ALA A 217 -40.99 5.72 -21.85
C ALA A 217 -39.53 5.50 -21.39
N GLN A 218 -38.56 5.65 -22.29
CA GLN A 218 -37.14 5.55 -21.98
C GLN A 218 -36.63 6.81 -21.26
N GLN A 219 -37.16 7.99 -21.63
CA GLN A 219 -36.83 9.23 -20.92
C GLN A 219 -37.31 9.15 -19.47
N GLU A 220 -38.57 8.75 -19.24
CA GLU A 220 -39.11 8.58 -17.88
C GLU A 220 -38.31 7.57 -17.06
N GLN A 221 -37.87 6.47 -17.66
CA GLN A 221 -37.03 5.48 -17.00
C GLN A 221 -35.70 6.08 -16.49
N VAL A 222 -35.02 6.89 -17.31
CA VAL A 222 -33.77 7.55 -16.92
C VAL A 222 -34.00 8.50 -15.74
N VAL A 223 -35.07 9.31 -15.80
CA VAL A 223 -35.41 10.24 -14.72
C VAL A 223 -35.74 9.51 -13.42
N LEU A 224 -36.53 8.44 -13.48
CA LEU A 224 -36.89 7.62 -12.32
C LEU A 224 -35.66 6.94 -11.70
N ASP A 225 -34.76 6.41 -12.51
CA ASP A 225 -33.55 5.75 -12.01
C ASP A 225 -32.58 6.76 -11.36
N LEU A 226 -32.40 7.94 -11.96
CA LEU A 226 -31.62 9.05 -11.39
C LEU A 226 -32.25 9.62 -10.11
N ALA A 227 -33.58 9.63 -10.01
CA ALA A 227 -34.29 10.04 -8.81
C ALA A 227 -34.16 9.02 -7.68
N ARG A 228 -34.13 7.72 -8.00
CA ARG A 228 -33.94 6.63 -7.04
C ARG A 228 -32.51 6.58 -6.49
N ASP A 229 -31.52 6.71 -7.37
CA ASP A 229 -30.12 6.71 -6.98
C ASP A 229 -29.33 7.71 -7.83
N TRP A 230 -29.02 8.86 -7.21
CA TRP A 230 -28.24 9.91 -7.86
C TRP A 230 -26.81 9.47 -8.19
N LYS A 231 -26.26 8.45 -7.52
CA LYS A 231 -24.90 7.97 -7.80
C LYS A 231 -24.80 7.26 -9.15
N LEU A 232 -25.92 6.85 -9.75
CA LEU A 232 -25.94 6.28 -11.09
C LEU A 232 -25.41 7.23 -12.17
N VAL A 233 -25.38 8.52 -11.88
CA VAL A 233 -24.75 9.56 -12.70
C VAL A 233 -23.27 9.27 -12.94
N TYR A 234 -22.54 8.70 -11.98
CA TYR A 234 -21.13 8.33 -12.20
C TYR A 234 -20.99 7.11 -13.13
N HIS A 235 -22.05 6.32 -13.29
CA HIS A 235 -22.06 5.12 -14.13
C HIS A 235 -22.62 5.36 -15.53
N CYS A 236 -23.27 6.49 -15.78
CA CYS A 236 -23.91 6.79 -17.07
C CYS A 236 -22.89 7.02 -18.21
N GLY A 237 -21.60 7.17 -17.90
CA GLY A 237 -20.54 7.31 -18.90
C GLY A 237 -20.60 8.63 -19.68
N MET A 238 -21.26 9.64 -19.11
CA MET A 238 -21.29 10.99 -19.68
C MET A 238 -19.95 11.67 -19.51
N THR A 239 -19.39 12.13 -20.62
CA THR A 239 -18.19 12.97 -20.65
C THR A 239 -18.56 14.36 -21.18
N PRO A 240 -17.78 15.40 -20.88
CA PRO A 240 -18.04 16.75 -21.40
C PRO A 240 -18.12 16.78 -22.93
N GLU A 241 -17.34 15.95 -23.61
CA GLU A 241 -17.30 15.85 -25.09
C GLU A 241 -18.64 15.40 -25.70
N LYS A 242 -19.39 14.53 -25.00
CA LYS A 242 -20.70 14.03 -25.46
C LYS A 242 -21.88 14.89 -25.02
N LEU A 243 -21.61 15.93 -24.23
CA LEU A 243 -22.64 16.81 -23.70
C LEU A 243 -23.38 17.59 -24.79
N PRO A 244 -22.72 18.16 -25.82
CA PRO A 244 -23.43 18.86 -26.90
C PRO A 244 -24.44 17.96 -27.60
N ASP A 245 -24.04 16.72 -27.93
CA ASP A 245 -24.90 15.74 -28.58
C ASP A 245 -26.13 15.39 -27.70
N LEU A 246 -25.93 15.24 -26.39
CA LEU A 246 -27.05 14.97 -25.47
C LEU A 246 -28.02 16.15 -25.40
N VAL A 247 -27.48 17.37 -25.33
CA VAL A 247 -28.28 18.60 -25.26
C VAL A 247 -29.10 18.79 -26.53
N GLU A 248 -28.53 18.52 -27.69
CA GLU A 248 -29.20 18.67 -28.99
C GLU A 248 -30.37 17.69 -29.15
N HIS A 249 -30.18 16.43 -28.77
CA HIS A 249 -31.19 15.38 -28.99
C HIS A 249 -32.20 15.24 -27.84
N ASN A 250 -31.78 15.48 -26.58
CA ASN A 250 -32.57 15.20 -25.38
C ASN A 250 -32.30 16.25 -24.27
N PRO A 251 -32.82 17.48 -24.40
CA PRO A 251 -32.53 18.58 -23.47
C PRO A 251 -33.01 18.30 -22.02
N LEU A 252 -34.14 17.62 -21.84
CA LEU A 252 -34.66 17.31 -20.50
C LEU A 252 -33.76 16.36 -19.72
N ILE A 253 -33.23 15.33 -20.39
CA ILE A 253 -32.29 14.39 -19.77
C ILE A 253 -30.98 15.09 -19.45
N ALA A 254 -30.52 16.01 -20.32
CA ALA A 254 -29.33 16.80 -20.05
C ALA A 254 -29.48 17.62 -18.76
N VAL A 255 -30.63 18.26 -18.55
CA VAL A 255 -30.91 19.00 -17.30
C VAL A 255 -30.87 18.07 -16.09
N ASP A 256 -31.54 16.92 -16.13
CA ASP A 256 -31.57 15.99 -15.00
C ASP A 256 -30.17 15.47 -14.67
N VAL A 257 -29.39 15.04 -15.67
CA VAL A 257 -28.01 14.57 -15.47
C VAL A 257 -27.12 15.68 -14.92
N LEU A 258 -27.14 16.87 -15.51
CA LEU A 258 -26.32 18.01 -15.06
C LEU A 258 -26.72 18.49 -13.65
N SER A 259 -28.01 18.46 -13.31
CA SER A 259 -28.49 18.83 -11.98
C SER A 259 -27.92 17.94 -10.87
N LYS A 260 -27.72 16.65 -11.18
CA LYS A 260 -27.13 15.68 -10.24
C LYS A 260 -25.60 15.71 -10.25
N LEU A 261 -24.99 16.13 -11.38
CA LEU A 261 -23.55 16.29 -11.48
C LEU A 261 -23.02 17.54 -10.78
N ILE A 262 -23.85 18.54 -10.42
CA ILE A 262 -23.39 19.85 -9.90
C ILE A 262 -22.34 19.77 -8.77
N ASN A 263 -22.43 18.76 -7.90
CA ASN A 263 -21.52 18.60 -6.76
C ASN A 263 -20.24 17.84 -7.11
N CYS A 264 -20.06 17.45 -8.36
CA CYS A 264 -18.88 16.73 -8.83
C CYS A 264 -17.71 17.70 -9.07
N PRO A 265 -16.47 17.29 -8.75
CA PRO A 265 -15.28 18.13 -8.94
C PRO A 265 -15.02 18.46 -10.43
N ASP A 266 -15.48 17.62 -11.36
CA ASP A 266 -15.25 17.80 -12.79
C ASP A 266 -16.28 18.74 -13.47
N MET A 267 -17.21 19.34 -12.73
CA MET A 267 -18.31 20.14 -13.30
C MET A 267 -17.87 21.35 -14.11
N ASP A 268 -16.76 21.97 -13.75
CA ASP A 268 -16.22 23.12 -14.48
C ASP A 268 -15.94 22.78 -15.95
N SER A 269 -15.57 21.53 -16.24
CA SER A 269 -15.36 21.07 -17.62
C SER A 269 -16.67 21.01 -18.42
N TYR A 270 -17.77 20.56 -17.80
CA TYR A 270 -19.09 20.55 -18.41
C TYR A 270 -19.62 21.97 -18.61
N PHE A 271 -19.40 22.87 -17.66
CA PHE A 271 -19.74 24.29 -17.79
C PHE A 271 -18.97 24.97 -18.92
N ASN A 272 -17.68 24.69 -19.05
CA ASN A 272 -16.88 25.23 -20.14
C ASN A 272 -17.44 24.78 -21.51
N VAL A 273 -17.81 23.51 -21.65
CA VAL A 273 -18.48 23.02 -22.88
C VAL A 273 -19.85 23.68 -23.07
N LEU A 274 -20.63 23.86 -22.00
CA LEU A 274 -21.93 24.53 -22.06
C LEU A 274 -21.85 25.98 -22.54
N VAL A 275 -20.81 26.71 -22.13
CA VAL A 275 -20.57 28.08 -22.59
C VAL A 275 -20.14 28.10 -24.05
N HIS A 276 -19.30 27.17 -24.50
CA HIS A 276 -18.69 27.21 -25.83
C HIS A 276 -19.47 26.49 -26.93
N MET A 277 -20.51 25.72 -26.59
CA MET A 277 -21.35 25.08 -27.60
C MET A 277 -22.12 26.11 -28.45
N GLU A 278 -22.57 25.68 -29.63
CA GLU A 278 -23.37 26.54 -30.50
C GLU A 278 -24.70 26.91 -29.85
N MET A 279 -25.05 28.20 -29.93
CA MET A 279 -26.29 28.73 -29.36
C MET A 279 -27.50 28.17 -30.12
N SER A 280 -28.17 27.20 -29.52
CA SER A 280 -29.39 26.56 -30.01
C SER A 280 -30.54 26.70 -29.02
N LEU A 281 -31.78 26.54 -29.48
CA LEU A 281 -32.97 26.52 -28.61
C LEU A 281 -32.82 25.48 -27.48
N HIS A 282 -32.28 24.31 -27.79
CA HIS A 282 -32.06 23.24 -26.81
C HIS A 282 -31.00 23.62 -25.77
N SER A 283 -29.87 24.21 -26.19
CA SER A 283 -28.83 24.69 -25.26
C SER A 283 -29.35 25.77 -24.30
N MET A 284 -30.16 26.70 -24.81
CA MET A 284 -30.76 27.77 -24.02
C MET A 284 -31.82 27.23 -23.07
N GLU A 285 -32.64 26.28 -23.51
CA GLU A 285 -33.62 25.61 -22.65
C GLU A 285 -32.92 24.92 -21.48
N VAL A 286 -31.82 24.20 -21.73
CA VAL A 286 -31.05 23.51 -20.69
C VAL A 286 -30.52 24.48 -19.65
N VAL A 287 -29.86 25.58 -20.07
CA VAL A 287 -29.30 26.56 -19.13
C VAL A 287 -30.40 27.28 -18.35
N ASN A 288 -31.51 27.65 -18.99
CA ASN A 288 -32.66 28.29 -18.31
C ASN A 288 -33.28 27.36 -17.26
N ARG A 289 -33.47 26.08 -17.58
CA ARG A 289 -34.00 25.08 -16.63
C ARG A 289 -33.00 24.73 -15.54
N LEU A 290 -31.71 24.69 -15.82
CA LEU A 290 -30.69 24.46 -14.79
C LEU A 290 -30.66 25.60 -13.77
N THR A 291 -30.82 26.85 -14.24
CA THR A 291 -30.86 28.04 -13.36
C THR A 291 -32.03 27.99 -12.37
N THR A 292 -33.12 27.27 -12.68
CA THR A 292 -34.24 27.08 -11.75
C THR A 292 -34.13 25.80 -10.92
N ALA A 293 -33.38 24.81 -11.38
CA ALA A 293 -33.21 23.53 -10.69
C ALA A 293 -32.10 23.55 -9.64
N VAL A 294 -31.04 24.33 -9.84
CA VAL A 294 -29.82 24.32 -9.02
C VAL A 294 -29.19 25.72 -8.94
N ASP A 295 -28.53 26.01 -7.82
CA ASP A 295 -27.73 27.24 -7.66
C ASP A 295 -26.44 27.17 -8.49
N LEU A 296 -26.46 27.83 -9.66
CA LEU A 296 -25.32 27.91 -10.57
C LEU A 296 -24.32 29.00 -10.12
N PRO A 297 -23.00 28.80 -10.34
CA PRO A 297 -22.01 29.84 -10.08
C PRO A 297 -22.27 31.09 -10.93
N PRO A 298 -22.19 32.31 -10.35
CA PRO A 298 -22.46 33.54 -11.08
C PRO A 298 -21.47 33.76 -12.24
N GLY A 299 -20.21 33.32 -12.10
CA GLY A 299 -19.20 33.39 -13.16
C GLY A 299 -19.64 32.67 -14.44
N PHE A 300 -20.15 31.44 -14.30
CA PHE A 300 -20.69 30.67 -15.43
C PHE A 300 -21.83 31.41 -16.14
N ILE A 301 -22.78 31.98 -15.39
CA ILE A 301 -23.92 32.71 -15.96
C ILE A 301 -23.44 33.94 -16.73
N HIS A 302 -22.50 34.70 -16.18
CA HIS A 302 -21.94 35.88 -16.85
C HIS A 302 -21.20 35.52 -18.15
N ASP A 303 -20.44 34.43 -18.14
CA ASP A 303 -19.74 33.94 -19.33
C ASP A 303 -20.71 33.44 -20.40
N TYR A 304 -21.75 32.71 -19.99
CA TYR A 304 -22.82 32.24 -20.90
C TYR A 304 -23.55 33.42 -21.55
N ILE A 305 -24.01 34.40 -20.76
CA ILE A 305 -24.66 35.62 -21.27
C ILE A 305 -23.73 36.38 -22.22
N SER A 306 -22.45 36.51 -21.88
CA SER A 306 -21.47 37.16 -22.74
C SER A 306 -21.32 36.44 -24.08
N ASN A 307 -21.33 35.10 -24.09
CA ASN A 307 -21.32 34.34 -25.33
C ASN A 307 -22.63 34.51 -26.13
N CYS A 308 -23.78 34.52 -25.46
CA CYS A 308 -25.07 34.80 -26.10
C CYS A 308 -25.04 36.12 -26.88
N ILE A 309 -24.55 37.19 -26.23
CA ILE A 309 -24.46 38.53 -26.83
C ILE A 309 -23.51 38.52 -28.04
N ARG A 310 -22.34 37.89 -27.92
CA ARG A 310 -21.37 37.78 -29.03
C ARG A 310 -21.95 36.99 -30.20
N SER A 311 -22.66 35.89 -29.92
CA SER A 311 -23.33 35.09 -30.95
C SER A 311 -24.37 35.92 -31.70
N CYS A 312 -25.22 36.69 -30.98
CA CYS A 312 -26.19 37.60 -31.61
C CYS A 312 -25.55 38.69 -32.47
N GLN A 313 -24.37 39.21 -32.10
CA GLN A 313 -23.64 40.21 -32.89
C GLN A 313 -23.07 39.64 -34.21
N ASN A 314 -22.85 38.33 -34.26
CA ASN A 314 -22.28 37.63 -35.41
C ASN A 314 -23.34 37.11 -36.40
N ILE A 315 -24.62 37.12 -36.03
CA ILE A 315 -25.73 36.79 -36.94
C ILE A 315 -25.92 37.97 -37.90
N LYS A 316 -25.60 37.76 -39.17
CA LYS A 316 -25.67 38.75 -40.26
C LYS A 316 -26.94 38.60 -41.09
#